data_AF-A0A2A6RI04-F1
#
_entry.id   AF-A0A2A6RI04-F1
#
_cell.length_a   1.000
_cell.length_b   1.000
_cell.length_c   1.000
_cell.angle_alpha   90.00
_cell.angle_beta   90.00
_cell.angle_gamma   90.00
#
_symmetry.space_group_name_H-M   'P 1'
#
loop_
_entity.id
_entity.type
_entity.pdbx_description
1 polymer ?
#
loop_
_entity_poly.entity_id
_entity_poly.type
_entity_poly.pdbx_seq_one_letter_code
_entity_poly.pdbx_strand_id
1 'polypeptide(L)'
;MLGTGNQKYNPHAVMQILLELSTAHLLRSSGTQQIHFVAYESHQAQQLTEAMDEHLGRVKVLLPKGDLVDSIKYDIDGLIRMLQQMNPIKVLDDLQQLILNDNATPLGFGITGRDLADAIVNDLLNLEDQKGDLNGKIRKLQKPKYDVPEWAKQYLHVLRTIGNNFAHGQAAAQKMSTSLGPQDLEIQLICIRRVLKLWFDIQREKSS
;
A
#
# COMPACT_ATOMS: atom_id res chain seq x y z
N MET A 1 19.89 -17.92 11.10
CA MET A 1 19.73 -18.29 9.67
C MET A 1 20.54 -19.56 9.40
N LEU A 2 20.04 -20.47 8.56
CA LEU A 2 20.68 -21.77 8.34
C LEU A 2 22.08 -21.59 7.71
N GLY A 3 23.11 -22.02 8.43
CA GLY A 3 24.48 -22.08 7.94
C GLY A 3 25.22 -20.75 7.69
N THR A 4 24.64 -19.60 8.02
CA THR A 4 25.34 -18.30 7.91
C THR A 4 26.20 -17.95 9.13
N GLY A 5 26.06 -18.69 10.23
CA GLY A 5 26.90 -18.55 11.44
C GLY A 5 28.23 -19.27 11.28
N ASN A 6 28.42 -20.38 12.01
CA ASN A 6 29.69 -21.13 12.02
C ASN A 6 30.14 -21.66 10.65
N GLN A 7 29.20 -21.95 9.75
CA GLN A 7 29.50 -22.47 8.41
C GLN A 7 29.84 -21.36 7.40
N LYS A 8 29.68 -20.08 7.79
CA LYS A 8 30.04 -18.89 7.00
C LYS A 8 29.47 -18.87 5.58
N TYR A 9 28.30 -19.50 5.34
CA TYR A 9 27.65 -19.38 4.03
C TYR A 9 27.20 -17.94 3.78
N ASN A 10 27.24 -17.53 2.51
CA ASN A 10 26.77 -16.23 2.08
C ASN A 10 25.26 -16.10 2.36
N PRO A 11 24.82 -15.14 3.20
CA PRO A 11 23.41 -14.93 3.51
C PRO A 11 22.50 -14.74 2.29
N HIS A 12 22.96 -14.05 1.24
CA HIS A 12 22.16 -13.84 0.03
C HIS A 12 21.89 -15.15 -0.71
N ALA A 13 22.92 -15.98 -0.90
CA ALA A 13 22.78 -17.27 -1.58
C ALA A 13 21.86 -18.24 -0.82
N VAL A 14 21.97 -18.26 0.52
CA VAL A 14 21.07 -19.05 1.37
C VAL A 14 19.64 -18.54 1.26
N MET A 15 19.44 -17.22 1.28
CA MET A 15 18.11 -16.62 1.24
C MET A 15 17.40 -16.88 -0.07
N GLN A 16 18.11 -16.78 -1.19
CA GLN A 16 17.57 -17.14 -2.50
C GLN A 16 17.01 -18.57 -2.50
N ILE A 17 17.79 -19.56 -2.05
CA ILE A 17 17.36 -20.96 -2.01
C ILE A 17 16.15 -21.13 -1.08
N LEU A 18 16.18 -20.50 0.08
CA LEU A 18 15.09 -20.57 1.05
C LEU A 18 13.80 -19.98 0.50
N LEU A 19 13.87 -18.86 -0.21
CA LEU A 19 12.70 -18.22 -0.83
C LEU A 19 12.15 -19.05 -1.98
N GLU A 20 12.99 -19.60 -2.84
CA GLU A 20 12.56 -20.49 -3.92
C GLU A 20 11.80 -21.70 -3.37
N LEU A 21 12.35 -22.38 -2.36
CA LEU A 21 11.73 -23.53 -1.71
C LEU A 21 10.45 -23.16 -0.96
N SER A 22 10.46 -22.03 -0.25
CA SER A 22 9.32 -21.55 0.54
C SER A 22 8.14 -21.15 -0.36
N THR A 23 8.42 -20.43 -1.45
CA THR A 23 7.41 -20.07 -2.46
C THR A 23 6.82 -21.33 -3.10
N ALA A 24 7.66 -22.28 -3.51
CA ALA A 24 7.19 -23.55 -4.07
C ALA A 24 6.32 -24.34 -3.09
N HIS A 25 6.64 -24.31 -1.80
CA HIS A 25 5.84 -24.94 -0.74
C HIS A 25 4.50 -24.23 -0.53
N LEU A 26 4.50 -22.90 -0.40
CA LEU A 26 3.28 -22.11 -0.20
C LEU A 26 2.29 -22.28 -1.35
N LEU A 27 2.76 -22.43 -2.59
CA LEU A 27 1.91 -22.69 -3.75
C LEU A 27 1.24 -24.07 -3.74
N ARG A 28 1.82 -25.05 -3.04
CA ARG A 28 1.33 -26.45 -3.02
C ARG A 28 0.60 -26.80 -1.72
N SER A 29 0.85 -26.07 -0.65
CA SER A 29 0.30 -26.34 0.68
C SER A 29 -1.09 -25.73 0.83
N SER A 30 -2.08 -26.52 1.26
CA SER A 30 -3.43 -26.04 1.57
C SER A 30 -3.57 -25.53 3.02
N GLY A 31 -2.60 -25.83 3.89
CA GLY A 31 -2.66 -25.49 5.32
C GLY A 31 -1.65 -24.44 5.78
N THR A 32 -0.61 -24.17 4.99
CA THR A 32 0.43 -23.21 5.38
C THR A 32 0.12 -21.84 4.79
N GLN A 33 -0.19 -20.87 5.66
CA GLN A 33 -0.52 -19.50 5.24
C GLN A 33 0.70 -18.57 5.21
N GLN A 34 1.72 -18.84 6.04
CA GLN A 34 2.86 -17.96 6.23
C GLN A 34 4.12 -18.74 6.62
N ILE A 35 5.28 -18.22 6.21
CA ILE A 35 6.60 -18.70 6.59
C ILE A 35 7.39 -17.51 7.14
N HIS A 36 7.90 -17.64 8.36
CA HIS A 36 8.70 -16.61 9.01
C HIS A 36 10.17 -16.97 8.96
N PHE A 37 11.00 -16.07 8.44
CA PHE A 37 12.45 -16.16 8.56
C PHE A 37 12.90 -15.32 9.76
N VAL A 38 13.55 -15.97 10.72
CA VAL A 38 13.97 -15.33 11.99
C VAL A 38 15.49 -15.37 12.10
N ALA A 39 16.08 -14.24 12.50
CA ALA A 39 17.47 -14.14 12.92
C ALA A 39 17.55 -13.67 14.38
N TYR A 40 18.57 -14.17 15.08
CA TYR A 40 18.79 -13.83 16.48
C TYR A 40 19.38 -12.43 16.63
N GLU A 41 20.35 -12.09 15.78
CA GLU A 41 21.00 -10.78 15.79
C GLU A 41 20.30 -9.79 14.85
N SER A 42 20.16 -8.54 15.29
CA SER A 42 19.52 -7.47 14.51
C SER A 42 20.18 -7.23 13.16
N HIS A 43 21.52 -7.23 13.12
CA HIS A 43 22.28 -7.08 11.88
C HIS A 43 22.02 -8.22 10.89
N GLN A 44 21.96 -9.47 11.37
CA GLN A 44 21.63 -10.62 10.53
C GLN A 44 20.18 -10.57 10.02
N ALA A 45 19.25 -10.08 10.84
CA ALA A 45 17.86 -9.87 10.44
C ALA A 45 17.77 -8.83 9.32
N GLN A 46 18.55 -7.74 9.39
CA GLN A 46 18.61 -6.74 8.35
C GLN A 46 19.16 -7.31 7.03
N GLN A 47 20.26 -8.07 7.07
CA GLN A 47 20.82 -8.75 5.88
C GLN A 47 19.82 -9.73 5.25
N LEU A 48 19.05 -10.44 6.09
CA LEU A 48 17.94 -11.29 5.67
C LEU A 48 16.88 -10.50 4.91
N THR A 49 16.43 -9.38 5.48
CA THR A 49 15.43 -8.52 4.86
C THR A 49 15.92 -7.98 3.52
N GLU A 50 17.18 -7.52 3.45
CA GLU A 50 17.77 -7.00 2.20
C GLU A 50 17.87 -8.07 1.12
N ALA A 51 18.36 -9.27 1.45
CA ALA A 51 18.43 -10.39 0.52
C ALA A 51 17.03 -10.86 0.07
N MET A 52 16.05 -10.82 0.97
CA MET A 52 14.65 -11.11 0.63
C MET A 52 14.06 -10.08 -0.31
N ASP A 53 14.26 -8.80 -0.01
CA ASP A 53 13.71 -7.71 -0.81
C ASP A 53 14.30 -7.72 -2.23
N GLU A 54 15.61 -7.93 -2.34
CA GLU A 54 16.32 -8.11 -3.62
C GLU A 54 15.75 -9.29 -4.41
N HIS A 55 15.67 -10.47 -3.80
CA HIS A 55 15.23 -11.68 -4.49
C HIS A 55 13.74 -11.66 -4.86
N LEU A 56 12.90 -11.07 -4.03
CA LEU A 56 11.46 -10.93 -4.30
C LEU A 56 11.16 -9.79 -5.28
N GLY A 57 12.17 -9.08 -5.80
CA GLY A 57 11.97 -7.91 -6.64
C GLY A 57 11.21 -6.80 -5.93
N ARG A 58 11.21 -6.80 -4.59
CA ARG A 58 10.75 -5.69 -3.77
C ARG A 58 11.84 -4.65 -3.80
N VAL A 59 12.00 -4.03 -4.98
CA VAL A 59 12.81 -2.82 -5.10
C VAL A 59 12.28 -1.89 -4.02
N LYS A 60 13.14 -1.51 -3.07
CA LYS A 60 12.89 -0.37 -2.20
C LYS A 60 12.78 0.85 -3.11
N VAL A 61 11.65 1.02 -3.77
CA VAL A 61 11.28 2.32 -4.31
C VAL A 61 10.98 3.12 -3.05
N LEU A 62 12.05 3.71 -2.51
CA LEU A 62 11.92 4.67 -1.44
C LEU A 62 10.96 5.76 -1.93
N LEU A 63 10.23 6.34 -0.99
CA LEU A 63 9.40 7.48 -1.31
C LEU A 63 10.22 8.48 -2.15
N PRO A 64 9.69 8.95 -3.28
CA PRO A 64 10.35 9.97 -4.08
C PRO A 64 10.65 11.16 -3.16
N LYS A 65 11.87 11.68 -3.25
CA LYS A 65 12.32 12.81 -2.41
C LYS A 65 12.25 14.10 -3.21
N GLY A 66 11.91 15.18 -2.53
CA GLY A 66 11.91 16.52 -3.10
C GLY A 66 10.80 17.39 -2.54
N ASP A 67 10.97 18.70 -2.66
CA ASP A 67 10.10 19.71 -2.06
C ASP A 67 8.62 19.52 -2.40
N LEU A 68 8.32 19.06 -3.63
CA LEU A 68 6.96 18.76 -4.05
C LEU A 68 6.34 17.60 -3.26
N VAL A 69 7.09 16.51 -3.09
CA VAL A 69 6.61 15.33 -2.35
C VAL A 69 6.43 15.69 -0.88
N ASP A 70 7.39 16.40 -0.30
CA ASP A 70 7.31 16.84 1.10
C ASP A 70 6.12 17.78 1.34
N SER A 71 5.87 18.70 0.41
CA SER A 71 4.67 19.56 0.45
C SER A 71 3.38 18.74 0.35
N ILE A 72 3.32 17.71 -0.51
CA ILE A 72 2.15 16.83 -0.61
C ILE A 72 1.96 16.02 0.67
N LYS A 73 3.03 15.47 1.26
CA LYS A 73 2.99 14.73 2.52
C LYS A 73 2.45 15.61 3.66
N TYR A 74 2.93 16.86 3.74
CA TYR A 74 2.46 17.83 4.71
C TYR A 74 0.95 18.14 4.56
N ASP A 75 0.50 18.38 3.32
CA ASP A 75 -0.91 18.62 3.03
C ASP A 75 -1.79 17.41 3.41
N ILE A 76 -1.31 16.19 3.13
CA ILE A 76 -2.03 14.97 3.49
C ILE A 76 -2.11 14.82 5.02
N ASP A 77 -1.01 15.01 5.75
CA ASP A 77 -1.02 14.94 7.23
C ASP A 77 -2.02 15.95 7.83
N GLY A 78 -2.05 17.18 7.31
CA GLY A 78 -3.02 18.19 7.71
C GLY A 78 -4.48 17.74 7.47
N LEU A 79 -4.77 17.20 6.28
CA LEU A 79 -6.10 16.66 5.96
C LEU A 79 -6.49 15.48 6.86
N ILE A 80 -5.56 14.57 7.13
CA ILE A 80 -5.80 13.43 8.01
C ILE A 80 -6.17 13.89 9.41
N ARG A 81 -5.42 14.82 10.00
CA ARG A 81 -5.72 15.33 11.36
C ARG A 81 -7.12 15.95 11.45
N MET A 82 -7.50 16.72 10.43
CA MET A 82 -8.84 17.32 10.40
C MET A 82 -9.94 16.26 10.21
N LEU A 83 -9.72 15.27 9.33
CA LEU A 83 -10.66 14.18 9.12
C LEU A 83 -10.81 13.29 10.35
N GLN A 84 -9.73 12.96 11.05
CA GLN A 84 -9.77 12.16 12.29
C GLN A 84 -10.65 12.80 13.37
N GLN A 85 -10.71 14.14 13.43
CA GLN A 85 -11.57 14.85 14.37
C GLN A 85 -13.07 14.72 14.03
N MET A 86 -13.40 14.57 12.75
CA MET A 86 -14.80 14.48 12.28
C MET A 86 -15.28 13.03 12.14
N ASN A 87 -14.40 12.14 11.67
CA ASN A 87 -14.70 10.75 11.37
C ASN A 87 -13.45 9.88 11.65
N PRO A 88 -13.25 9.44 12.90
CA PRO A 88 -12.09 8.65 13.27
C PRO A 88 -12.19 7.24 12.68
N ILE A 89 -11.36 6.97 11.67
CA ILE A 89 -11.25 5.65 11.05
C ILE A 89 -9.80 5.18 11.01
N LYS A 90 -9.58 3.90 11.28
CA LYS A 90 -8.25 3.29 11.41
C LYS A 90 -7.34 3.54 10.20
N VAL A 91 -7.89 3.51 8.98
CA VAL A 91 -7.08 3.67 7.77
C VAL A 91 -6.42 5.05 7.67
N LEU A 92 -6.97 6.08 8.34
CA LEU A 92 -6.34 7.39 8.44
C LEU A 92 -5.08 7.34 9.32
N ASP A 93 -5.13 6.60 10.43
CA ASP A 93 -3.97 6.38 11.30
C ASP A 93 -2.87 5.59 10.56
N ASP A 94 -3.27 4.52 9.88
CA ASP A 94 -2.36 3.68 9.09
C ASP A 94 -1.68 4.52 7.99
N LEU A 95 -2.44 5.40 7.31
CA LEU A 95 -1.90 6.31 6.29
C LEU A 95 -0.97 7.37 6.87
N GLN A 96 -1.31 7.94 8.04
CA GLN A 96 -0.47 8.93 8.70
C GLN A 96 0.88 8.34 9.09
N GLN A 97 0.88 7.15 9.70
CA GLN A 97 2.12 6.45 10.05
C GLN A 97 2.97 6.16 8.81
N LEU A 98 2.33 5.78 7.71
CA LEU A 98 3.01 5.49 6.46
C LEU A 98 3.66 6.74 5.85
N ILE A 99 2.97 7.88 5.86
CA ILE A 99 3.47 9.14 5.30
C ILE A 99 4.62 9.71 6.15
N LEU A 100 4.56 9.57 7.47
CA LEU A 100 5.62 10.06 8.36
C LEU A 100 6.85 9.14 8.37
N ASN A 101 6.74 7.93 7.82
CA ASN A 101 7.84 6.98 7.76
C ASN A 101 8.60 7.11 6.42
N ASP A 102 9.79 7.71 6.46
CA ASP A 102 10.65 7.84 5.26
C ASP A 102 11.15 6.50 4.70
N ASN A 103 11.03 5.42 5.47
CA ASN A 103 11.34 4.06 5.05
C ASN A 103 10.08 3.27 4.63
N ALA A 104 8.93 3.93 4.46
CA ALA A 104 7.72 3.27 4.00
C ALA A 104 7.92 2.66 2.61
N THR A 105 7.36 1.46 2.44
CA THR A 105 7.50 0.70 1.21
C THR A 105 6.38 1.05 0.21
N PRO A 106 6.63 0.91 -1.09
CA PRO A 106 5.60 1.08 -2.13
C PRO A 106 4.40 0.18 -1.91
N LEU A 107 4.66 -1.05 -1.44
CA LEU A 107 3.63 -2.02 -1.10
C LEU A 107 2.70 -1.47 -0.01
N GLY A 108 3.27 -0.88 1.05
CA GLY A 108 2.51 -0.22 2.11
C GLY A 108 1.62 0.89 1.54
N PHE A 109 2.17 1.77 0.69
CA PHE A 109 1.38 2.81 0.00
C PHE A 109 0.26 2.22 -0.86
N GLY A 110 0.56 1.17 -1.63
CA GLY A 110 -0.42 0.45 -2.44
C GLY A 110 -1.61 -0.06 -1.62
N ILE A 111 -1.32 -0.79 -0.55
CA ILE A 111 -2.34 -1.39 0.32
C ILE A 111 -3.15 -0.29 1.01
N THR A 112 -2.48 0.64 1.70
CA THR A 112 -3.16 1.70 2.45
C THR A 112 -3.94 2.65 1.53
N GLY A 113 -3.43 2.94 0.33
CA GLY A 113 -4.14 3.74 -0.66
C GLY A 113 -5.41 3.06 -1.17
N ARG A 114 -5.40 1.73 -1.36
CA ARG A 114 -6.61 0.97 -1.70
C ARG A 114 -7.59 0.94 -0.54
N ASP A 115 -7.13 0.69 0.67
CA ASP A 115 -7.97 0.65 1.87
C ASP A 115 -8.62 2.02 2.12
N LEU A 116 -7.89 3.11 1.90
CA LEU A 116 -8.43 4.47 1.97
C LEU A 116 -9.54 4.66 0.94
N ALA A 117 -9.30 4.26 -0.32
CA ALA A 117 -10.29 4.36 -1.37
C ALA A 117 -11.56 3.55 -1.03
N ASP A 118 -11.41 2.35 -0.44
CA ASP A 118 -12.56 1.56 0.00
C ASP A 118 -13.33 2.24 1.13
N ALA A 119 -12.63 2.78 2.13
CA ALA A 119 -13.25 3.49 3.25
C ALA A 119 -14.04 4.73 2.78
N ILE A 120 -13.43 5.57 1.92
CA ILE A 120 -14.10 6.74 1.34
C ILE A 120 -15.34 6.32 0.55
N VAL A 121 -15.22 5.30 -0.30
CA VAL A 121 -16.35 4.86 -1.13
C VAL A 121 -17.46 4.26 -0.28
N ASN A 122 -17.14 3.51 0.78
CA ASN A 122 -18.13 2.97 1.71
C ASN A 122 -18.90 4.09 2.41
N ASP A 123 -18.18 5.11 2.91
CA ASP A 123 -18.79 6.28 3.53
C ASP A 123 -19.68 7.06 2.54
N LEU A 124 -19.22 7.31 1.31
CA LEU A 124 -20.02 7.99 0.29
C LEU A 124 -21.27 7.21 -0.14
N LEU A 125 -21.20 5.88 -0.11
CA LEU A 125 -22.33 5.01 -0.44
C LEU A 125 -23.24 4.71 0.76
N ASN A 126 -22.90 5.18 1.97
CA ASN A 126 -23.51 4.79 3.24
C ASN A 126 -23.57 3.26 3.42
N LEU A 127 -22.47 2.58 3.14
CA LEU A 127 -22.32 1.15 3.38
C LEU A 127 -21.58 0.95 4.70
N GLU A 128 -22.12 0.09 5.57
CA GLU A 128 -21.33 -0.47 6.67
C GLU A 128 -20.11 -1.19 6.10
N ASP A 129 -18.98 -1.18 6.81
CA ASP A 129 -17.62 -1.58 6.38
C ASP A 129 -17.56 -2.94 5.64
N GLN A 130 -17.98 -2.94 4.38
CA GLN A 130 -18.19 -4.12 3.56
C GLN A 130 -16.98 -4.30 2.68
N LYS A 131 -16.02 -5.14 3.09
CA LYS A 131 -14.93 -5.55 2.19
C LYS A 131 -15.52 -6.22 0.95
N GLY A 132 -15.07 -5.82 -0.24
CA GLY A 132 -15.65 -6.36 -1.48
C GLY A 132 -15.09 -5.74 -2.76
N ASP A 133 -15.88 -5.85 -3.84
CA ASP A 133 -15.53 -5.34 -5.17
C ASP A 133 -15.53 -3.80 -5.21
N LEU A 134 -14.38 -3.20 -4.86
CA LEU A 134 -14.17 -1.75 -4.91
C LEU A 134 -14.45 -1.16 -6.31
N ASN A 135 -14.18 -1.91 -7.40
CA ASN A 135 -14.50 -1.45 -8.75
C ASN A 135 -16.01 -1.30 -8.94
N GLY A 136 -16.78 -2.30 -8.51
CA GLY A 136 -18.24 -2.25 -8.49
C GLY A 136 -18.78 -1.10 -7.63
N LYS A 137 -18.16 -0.82 -6.48
CA LYS A 137 -18.54 0.32 -5.63
C LYS A 137 -18.24 1.67 -6.27
N ILE A 138 -17.06 1.87 -6.87
CA ILE A 138 -16.73 3.11 -7.59
C ILE A 138 -17.71 3.34 -8.75
N ARG A 139 -18.08 2.28 -9.48
CA ARG A 139 -19.12 2.39 -10.53
C ARG A 139 -20.48 2.83 -9.97
N LYS A 140 -20.84 2.47 -8.74
CA LYS A 140 -22.08 2.97 -8.10
C LYS A 140 -22.05 4.48 -7.89
N LEU A 141 -20.88 5.08 -7.64
CA LEU A 141 -20.72 6.55 -7.53
C LEU A 141 -20.96 7.28 -8.86
N GLN A 142 -21.02 6.58 -10.00
CA GLN A 142 -21.41 7.20 -11.27
C GLN A 142 -22.90 7.55 -11.33
N LYS A 143 -23.72 7.01 -10.42
CA LYS A 143 -25.15 7.31 -10.37
C LYS A 143 -25.35 8.78 -9.96
N PRO A 144 -26.28 9.52 -10.61
CA PRO A 144 -26.50 10.95 -10.35
C PRO A 144 -26.77 11.32 -8.89
N LYS A 145 -27.28 10.38 -8.09
CA LYS A 145 -27.64 10.62 -6.69
C LYS A 145 -26.47 10.83 -5.72
N TYR A 146 -25.22 10.55 -6.10
CA TYR A 146 -24.06 10.63 -5.21
C TYR A 146 -23.21 11.89 -5.40
N ASP A 147 -23.51 12.73 -6.39
CA ASP A 147 -22.82 13.98 -6.73
C ASP A 147 -21.28 13.96 -6.56
N VAL A 148 -20.65 12.86 -6.97
CA VAL A 148 -19.18 12.74 -6.96
C VAL A 148 -18.64 13.20 -8.31
N PRO A 149 -17.71 14.18 -8.34
CA PRO A 149 -17.09 14.61 -9.59
C PRO A 149 -16.33 13.47 -10.30
N GLU A 150 -16.33 13.48 -11.63
CA GLU A 150 -15.73 12.40 -12.42
C GLU A 150 -14.22 12.24 -12.18
N TRP A 151 -13.51 13.35 -12.00
CA TRP A 151 -12.08 13.34 -11.68
C TRP A 151 -11.77 12.57 -10.39
N ALA A 152 -12.66 12.62 -9.39
CA ALA A 152 -12.46 11.93 -8.12
C ALA A 152 -12.64 10.43 -8.27
N LYS A 153 -13.60 10.00 -9.11
CA LYS A 153 -13.79 8.58 -9.46
C LYS A 153 -12.56 8.03 -10.17
N GLN A 154 -11.94 8.83 -11.06
CA GLN A 154 -10.68 8.46 -11.72
C GLN A 154 -9.55 8.27 -10.70
N TYR A 155 -9.37 9.18 -9.74
CA TYR A 155 -8.36 9.01 -8.69
C TYR A 155 -8.63 7.77 -7.81
N LEU A 156 -9.87 7.50 -7.44
CA LEU A 156 -10.23 6.26 -6.73
C LEU A 156 -9.90 5.01 -7.57
N HIS A 157 -10.14 5.04 -8.88
CA HIS A 157 -9.74 3.96 -9.78
C HIS A 157 -8.22 3.79 -9.85
N VAL A 158 -7.45 4.87 -9.87
CA VAL A 158 -5.97 4.82 -9.83
C VAL A 158 -5.50 4.18 -8.54
N LEU A 159 -5.98 4.63 -7.37
CA LEU A 159 -5.62 4.06 -6.07
C LEU A 159 -5.91 2.55 -6.00
N ARG A 160 -7.09 2.14 -6.47
CA ARG A 160 -7.45 0.72 -6.57
C ARG A 160 -6.49 -0.04 -7.49
N THR A 161 -6.18 0.51 -8.66
CA THR A 161 -5.36 -0.18 -9.68
C THR A 161 -3.91 -0.34 -9.20
N ILE A 162 -3.32 0.73 -8.67
CA ILE A 162 -1.98 0.72 -8.08
C ILE A 162 -1.93 -0.24 -6.89
N GLY A 163 -2.90 -0.17 -5.96
CA GLY A 163 -2.96 -1.07 -4.81
C GLY A 163 -3.12 -2.54 -5.19
N ASN A 164 -3.91 -2.84 -6.23
CA ASN A 164 -4.02 -4.19 -6.77
C ASN A 164 -2.70 -4.68 -7.37
N ASN A 165 -2.00 -3.82 -8.12
CA ASN A 165 -0.72 -4.15 -8.72
C ASN A 165 0.34 -4.42 -7.65
N PHE A 166 0.36 -3.65 -6.56
CA PHE A 166 1.24 -3.94 -5.43
C PHE A 166 0.88 -5.23 -4.69
N ALA A 167 -0.41 -5.47 -4.45
CA ALA A 167 -0.88 -6.69 -3.76
C ALA A 167 -0.66 -7.97 -4.58
N HIS A 168 -0.75 -7.90 -5.91
CA HIS A 168 -0.63 -9.04 -6.82
C HIS A 168 0.70 -9.10 -7.58
N GLY A 169 1.60 -8.13 -7.40
CA GLY A 169 2.90 -8.05 -8.08
C GLY A 169 3.79 -9.27 -7.88
N GLN A 170 3.56 -10.06 -6.82
CA GLN A 170 4.26 -11.33 -6.59
C GLN A 170 3.85 -12.45 -7.56
N ALA A 171 2.66 -12.41 -8.17
CA ALA A 171 2.19 -13.43 -9.12
C ALA A 171 2.33 -13.01 -10.60
N ALA A 172 2.38 -11.70 -10.88
CA ALA A 172 2.40 -11.16 -12.25
C ALA A 172 3.81 -10.86 -12.79
N ALA A 173 4.85 -10.90 -11.94
CA ALA A 173 6.24 -10.64 -12.34
C ALA A 173 6.76 -11.54 -13.49
N GLN A 174 6.07 -12.63 -13.82
CA GLN A 174 6.41 -13.51 -14.94
C GLN A 174 5.81 -13.12 -16.30
N LYS A 175 4.86 -12.18 -16.40
CA LYS A 175 4.13 -11.95 -17.68
C LYS A 175 4.25 -10.58 -18.33
N MET A 176 4.62 -9.53 -17.61
CA MET A 176 5.02 -8.24 -18.21
C MET A 176 5.65 -7.37 -17.12
N SER A 177 6.88 -6.91 -17.35
CA SER A 177 7.59 -6.03 -16.43
C SER A 177 6.97 -4.62 -16.48
N THR A 178 5.92 -4.40 -15.70
CA THR A 178 5.49 -3.06 -15.28
C THR A 178 5.82 -2.90 -13.81
N SER A 179 7.12 -2.87 -13.50
CA SER A 179 7.59 -2.46 -12.19
C SER A 179 7.17 -1.01 -11.96
N LEU A 180 6.38 -0.75 -10.92
CA LEU A 180 6.00 0.61 -10.56
C LEU A 180 7.25 1.39 -10.16
N GLY A 181 7.42 2.58 -10.73
CA GLY A 181 8.55 3.48 -10.47
C GLY A 181 8.24 4.52 -9.39
N PRO A 182 9.24 5.34 -9.03
CA PRO A 182 9.04 6.48 -8.12
C PRO A 182 7.92 7.43 -8.58
N GLN A 183 7.78 7.66 -9.89
CA GLN A 183 6.74 8.53 -10.44
C GLN A 183 5.32 8.00 -10.18
N ASP A 184 5.14 6.68 -10.16
CA ASP A 184 3.84 6.08 -9.84
C ASP A 184 3.45 6.33 -8.38
N LEU A 185 4.44 6.39 -7.46
CA LEU A 185 4.21 6.78 -6.08
C LEU A 185 3.86 8.26 -5.94
N GLU A 186 4.50 9.14 -6.71
CA GLU A 186 4.11 10.57 -6.75
C GLU A 186 2.66 10.72 -7.20
N ILE A 187 2.28 10.03 -8.28
CA ILE A 187 0.90 10.00 -8.78
C ILE A 187 -0.04 9.47 -7.70
N GLN A 188 0.35 8.41 -6.99
CA GLN A 188 -0.44 7.86 -5.89
C GLN A 188 -0.65 8.86 -4.76
N LEU A 189 0.39 9.57 -4.32
CA LEU A 189 0.30 10.62 -3.30
C LEU A 189 -0.61 11.77 -3.74
N ILE A 190 -0.50 12.20 -5.00
CA ILE A 190 -1.40 13.21 -5.58
C ILE A 190 -2.86 12.73 -5.52
N CYS A 191 -3.11 11.48 -5.93
CA CYS A 191 -4.44 10.89 -5.88
C CYS A 191 -4.99 10.86 -4.44
N ILE A 192 -4.19 10.38 -3.47
CA ILE A 192 -4.53 10.36 -2.04
C ILE A 192 -4.93 11.76 -1.56
N ARG A 193 -4.08 12.77 -1.80
CA ARG A 193 -4.35 14.16 -1.41
C ARG A 193 -5.67 14.67 -1.99
N ARG A 194 -5.91 14.42 -3.28
CA ARG A 194 -7.12 14.90 -3.98
C ARG A 194 -8.39 14.23 -3.46
N VAL A 195 -8.38 12.92 -3.21
CA VAL A 195 -9.57 12.23 -2.67
C VAL A 195 -9.82 12.56 -1.21
N LEU A 196 -8.76 12.72 -0.39
CA LEU A 196 -8.90 13.18 1.00
C LEU A 196 -9.48 14.58 1.07
N LYS A 197 -9.03 15.51 0.21
CA LYS A 197 -9.57 16.88 0.19
C LYS A 197 -11.06 16.89 -0.14
N LEU A 198 -11.48 16.12 -1.16
CA LEU A 198 -12.90 15.98 -1.49
C LEU A 198 -13.68 15.41 -0.30
N TRP A 199 -13.16 14.34 0.31
CA TRP A 199 -13.85 13.68 1.41
C TRP A 199 -13.97 14.61 2.62
N PHE A 200 -12.94 15.38 2.93
CA PHE A 200 -12.98 16.44 3.94
C PHE A 200 -14.08 17.47 3.66
N ASP A 201 -14.17 17.97 2.42
CA ASP A 201 -15.18 18.97 2.06
C ASP A 201 -16.61 18.43 2.25
N ILE A 202 -16.85 17.19 1.81
CA ILE A 202 -18.14 16.50 1.99
C ILE A 202 -18.46 16.30 3.48
N GLN A 203 -17.50 15.87 4.29
CA GLN A 203 -17.71 15.65 5.72
C GLN A 203 -18.00 16.95 6.48
N ARG A 204 -17.33 18.04 6.08
CA ARG A 204 -17.58 19.37 6.63
C ARG A 204 -19.00 19.86 6.30
N GLU A 205 -19.47 19.62 5.07
CA GLU A 205 -20.84 19.95 4.67
C GLU A 205 -21.88 19.12 5.42
N LYS A 206 -21.62 17.82 5.67
CA LYS A 206 -22.49 16.96 6.50
C LYS A 206 -22.60 17.42 7.96
N SER A 207 -21.58 18.11 8.46
CA SER A 207 -21.49 18.56 9.86
C SER A 207 -22.04 19.97 10.10
N SER A 208 -22.41 20.69 9.03
CA SER A 208 -22.96 22.05 9.08
C SER A 208 -24.49 22.03 9.04
#